data_AF-A0AAW2G0R7-F1
#
_entry.id   AF-A0AAW2G0R7-F1
#
_cell.length_a   1.000
_cell.length_b   1.000
_cell.length_c   1.000
_cell.angle_alpha   90.00
_cell.angle_beta   90.00
_cell.angle_gamma   90.00
#
_symmetry.space_group_name_H-M   'P 1'
#
loop_
_entity.id
_entity.type
_entity.pdbx_description
1 polymer ?
#
loop_
_entity_poly.entity_id
_entity_poly.type
_entity_poly.pdbx_seq_one_letter_code
_entity_poly.pdbx_strand_id
1 'polypeptide(L)'
;MFEGHDTTAMGLCFTLALLAEHKDIQDRVRNEIDAAVQKNGEKFSMKLLQDLPYLERCIKEALRLYPSVFVISRILGDNVKLRMYWINFFFS
;
A
#
# COMPACT_ATOMS: atom_id res chain seq x y z
N MET A 1 -20.32 3.03 3.18
CA MET A 1 -19.13 2.24 3.56
C MET A 1 -18.11 2.43 2.45
N PHE A 2 -17.15 3.35 2.59
CA PHE A 2 -16.29 3.82 1.48
C PHE A 2 -14.78 3.77 1.82
N GLU A 3 -14.41 3.87 3.10
CA GLU A 3 -13.03 4.24 3.46
C GLU A 3 -12.09 3.05 3.67
N GLY A 4 -12.58 1.90 4.13
CA GLY A 4 -11.76 0.70 4.35
C GLY A 4 -11.99 -0.42 3.35
N HIS A 5 -13.21 -0.57 2.84
CA HIS A 5 -13.57 -1.73 2.03
C HIS A 5 -13.05 -1.58 0.59
N ASP A 6 -13.33 -0.45 -0.06
CA ASP A 6 -12.96 -0.24 -1.46
C ASP A 6 -11.45 0.00 -1.62
N THR A 7 -10.84 0.77 -0.73
CA THR A 7 -9.40 1.08 -0.77
C THR A 7 -8.54 -0.15 -0.50
N THR A 8 -8.90 -0.97 0.49
CA THR A 8 -8.19 -2.20 0.83
C THR A 8 -8.44 -3.29 -0.21
N ALA A 9 -9.69 -3.46 -0.68
CA ALA A 9 -10.00 -4.45 -1.72
C ALA A 9 -9.23 -4.17 -3.01
N MET A 10 -9.15 -2.91 -3.44
CA MET A 10 -8.35 -2.53 -4.61
C MET A 10 -6.86 -2.77 -4.39
N GLY A 11 -6.32 -2.39 -3.22
CA GLY A 11 -4.91 -2.62 -2.89
C GLY A 11 -4.54 -4.12 -2.89
N LEU A 12 -5.41 -4.97 -2.33
CA LEU A 12 -5.26 -6.42 -2.36
C LEU A 12 -5.36 -6.98 -3.79
N CYS A 13 -6.32 -6.50 -4.58
CA CYS A 13 -6.51 -6.94 -5.96
C CYS A 13 -5.25 -6.73 -6.79
N PHE A 14 -4.68 -5.52 -6.79
CA PHE A 14 -3.46 -5.23 -7.53
C PHE A 14 -2.24 -5.99 -7.00
N THR A 15 -2.12 -6.12 -5.67
CA THR A 15 -1.02 -6.90 -5.07
C THR A 15 -1.08 -8.36 -5.52
N LEU A 16 -2.26 -8.99 -5.48
CA LEU A 16 -2.44 -10.37 -5.90
C LEU A 16 -2.25 -10.55 -7.40
N ALA A 17 -2.70 -9.61 -8.22
CA ALA A 17 -2.48 -9.63 -9.67
C ALA A 17 -0.98 -9.60 -10.01
N LEU A 18 -0.23 -8.68 -9.40
CA LEU A 18 1.22 -8.58 -9.59
C LEU A 18 1.96 -9.84 -9.12
N LEU A 19 1.59 -10.40 -7.96
CA LEU A 19 2.16 -11.67 -7.50
C LEU A 19 1.78 -12.84 -8.43
N ALA A 20 0.60 -12.83 -9.03
CA ALA A 20 0.20 -13.88 -9.97
C ALA A 20 1.03 -13.82 -11.27
N GLU A 21 1.36 -12.62 -11.74
CA GLU A 21 2.19 -12.35 -12.92
C GLU A 21 3.69 -12.63 -12.67
N HIS A 22 4.20 -12.31 -11.49
CA HIS A 22 5.60 -12.49 -11.11
C HIS A 22 5.79 -13.70 -10.18
N LYS A 23 5.84 -14.91 -10.76
CA LYS A 23 5.91 -16.18 -10.02
C LYS A 23 7.13 -16.32 -9.11
N ASP A 24 8.29 -15.84 -9.56
CA ASP A 24 9.52 -15.82 -8.77
C ASP A 24 9.38 -14.97 -7.49
N ILE A 25 8.70 -13.83 -7.59
CA ILE A 25 8.39 -12.97 -6.45
C ILE A 25 7.35 -13.63 -5.54
N GLN A 26 6.34 -14.28 -6.13
CA GLN A 26 5.33 -15.03 -5.38
C GLN A 26 5.94 -16.14 -4.53
N ASP A 27 6.86 -16.92 -5.10
CA ASP A 27 7.52 -18.02 -4.40
C ASP A 27 8.43 -17.49 -3.29
N ARG A 28 9.10 -16.35 -3.50
CA ARG A 28 9.87 -15.69 -2.45
C ARG A 28 9.00 -15.20 -1.30
N VAL A 29 7.82 -14.64 -1.58
CA VAL A 29 6.84 -14.25 -0.55
C VAL A 29 6.37 -15.48 0.23
N ARG A 30 6.04 -16.59 -0.45
CA ARG A 30 5.63 -17.84 0.22
C ARG A 30 6.73 -18.35 1.16
N ASN A 31 7.97 -18.40 0.68
CA ASN A 31 9.11 -18.83 1.50
C ASN A 31 9.32 -17.95 2.73
N GLU A 32 9.14 -16.62 2.62
CA GLU A 32 9.19 -15.71 3.77
C GLU A 32 8.07 -16.03 4.78
N ILE A 33 6.83 -16.23 4.30
CA ILE A 33 5.68 -16.56 5.14
C ILE A 33 5.91 -17.89 5.87
N ASP A 34 6.35 -18.93 5.15
CA ASP A 34 6.58 -20.26 5.74
C ASP A 34 7.67 -20.20 6.82
N ALA A 35 8.77 -19.48 6.56
CA ALA A 35 9.83 -19.28 7.54
C ALA A 35 9.34 -18.51 8.78
N ALA A 36 8.52 -17.47 8.60
CA ALA A 36 7.95 -16.70 9.70
C ALA A 36 6.96 -17.52 10.54
N VAL A 37 6.11 -18.34 9.90
CA VAL A 37 5.17 -19.25 10.56
C VAL A 37 5.92 -20.29 11.41
N GLN A 38 6.96 -20.92 10.85
CA GLN A 38 7.78 -21.89 11.57
C GLN A 38 8.47 -21.25 12.78
N LYS A 39 9.07 -20.06 12.61
CA LYS A 39 9.73 -19.31 13.69
C LYS A 39 8.79 -18.96 14.84
N ASN A 40 7.51 -18.72 14.54
CA ASN A 40 6.49 -18.33 15.52
C ASN A 40 5.67 -19.51 16.06
N GLY A 41 6.13 -20.75 15.86
CA GLY A 41 5.48 -21.96 16.38
C GLY A 41 4.08 -22.18 15.81
N GLU A 42 3.93 -21.92 14.51
CA GLU A 42 2.67 -22.07 13.74
C GLU A 42 1.51 -21.18 14.21
N LYS A 43 1.81 -20.12 14.97
CA LYS A 43 0.81 -19.17 15.46
C LYS A 43 0.78 -17.91 14.61
N PHE A 44 -0.37 -17.65 13.99
CA PHE A 44 -0.68 -16.36 13.37
C PHE A 44 -0.89 -15.31 14.47
N SER A 45 0.06 -14.39 14.60
CA SER A 45 0.03 -13.33 15.61
C SER A 45 0.50 -12.01 15.02
N MET A 46 0.25 -10.89 15.72
CA MET A 46 0.75 -9.59 15.28
C MET A 46 2.29 -9.52 15.22
N LYS A 47 2.97 -10.35 16.03
CA LYS A 47 4.43 -10.47 16.00
C LYS A 47 4.92 -11.14 14.72
N LEU A 48 4.20 -12.15 14.23
CA LEU A 48 4.51 -12.81 12.96
C LEU A 48 4.50 -11.81 11.80
N LEU A 49 3.59 -10.84 11.79
CA LEU A 49 3.54 -9.83 10.73
C LEU A 49 4.81 -8.96 10.67
N GLN A 50 5.52 -8.80 11.79
CA GLN A 50 6.81 -8.09 11.82
C GLN A 50 7.94 -8.87 11.14
N ASP A 51 7.76 -10.18 10.96
CA ASP A 51 8.69 -11.07 10.27
C ASP A 51 8.40 -11.18 8.75
N LEU A 52 7.53 -10.32 8.19
CA LEU A 52 7.14 -10.32 6.76
C LEU A 52 7.55 -9.05 5.97
N PRO A 53 8.81 -8.57 6.06
CA PRO A 53 9.21 -7.32 5.42
C PRO A 53 9.21 -7.38 3.89
N TYR A 54 9.41 -8.55 3.27
CA TYR A 54 9.38 -8.68 1.81
C TYR A 54 7.95 -8.60 1.28
N LEU A 55 6.98 -9.25 1.93
CA LEU A 55 5.57 -9.09 1.62
C LEU A 55 5.13 -7.62 1.79
N GLU A 56 5.54 -6.95 2.87
CA GLU A 56 5.24 -5.53 3.08
C GLU A 56 5.79 -4.66 1.93
N ARG A 57 7.00 -4.94 1.45
CA ARG A 57 7.57 -4.26 0.28
C ARG A 57 6.77 -4.51 -1.00
N CYS A 58 6.27 -5.74 -1.21
CA CYS A 58 5.43 -6.05 -2.36
C CYS A 58 4.11 -5.26 -2.33
N ILE A 59 3.46 -5.17 -1.16
CA ILE A 59 2.24 -4.38 -0.97
C ILE A 59 2.52 -2.89 -1.24
N LYS A 60 3.61 -2.35 -0.69
CA LYS A 60 4.00 -0.95 -0.93
C LYS A 60 4.28 -0.65 -2.39
N GLU A 61 4.92 -1.59 -3.09
CA GLU A 61 5.19 -1.42 -4.52
C GLU A 61 3.93 -1.51 -5.36
N ALA A 62 3.00 -2.40 -5.03
CA ALA A 62 1.69 -2.45 -5.66
C ALA A 62 0.94 -1.13 -5.49
N LEU A 63 0.96 -0.52 -4.30
CA LEU A 63 0.35 0.79 -4.05
C LEU A 63 1.09 1.96 -4.71
N ARG A 64 2.40 1.83 -4.96
CA ARG A 64 3.20 2.82 -5.72
C ARG A 64 2.81 2.83 -7.20
N LEU A 65 2.59 1.63 -7.78
CA LEU A 65 2.18 1.46 -9.18
C LEU A 65 0.69 1.73 -9.39
N TYR A 66 -0.14 1.21 -8.47
CA TYR A 66 -1.60 1.24 -8.53
C TYR A 66 -2.16 1.77 -7.20
N PRO A 67 -2.12 3.08 -6.96
CA PRO A 67 -2.65 3.66 -5.74
C PRO A 67 -4.18 3.50 -5.69
N SER A 68 -4.71 2.98 -4.58
CA SER A 68 -6.17 2.82 -4.39
C SER A 68 -6.94 4.14 -4.46
N VAL A 69 -6.29 5.25 -4.11
CA VAL A 69 -6.82 6.61 -4.22
C VAL A 69 -5.84 7.44 -5.04
N PHE A 70 -6.24 7.77 -6.27
CA PHE A 70 -5.37 8.41 -7.25
C PHE A 70 -5.33 9.95 -7.14
N VAL A 71 -6.28 10.56 -6.42
CA VAL A 71 -6.35 12.02 -6.24
C VAL A 71 -6.57 12.38 -4.77
N ILE A 72 -5.77 13.32 -4.27
CA ILE A 72 -6.03 14.03 -3.02
C ILE A 72 -6.24 15.50 -3.38
N SER A 73 -7.44 16.03 -3.11
CA SER A 73 -7.78 17.43 -3.37
C SER A 73 -7.93 18.23 -2.07
N ARG A 74 -7.72 19.54 -2.18
CA ARG A 74 -7.92 20.54 -1.12
C ARG A 74 -8.52 21.80 -1.76
N ILE A 75 -9.32 22.52 -0.99
CA ILE A 75 -9.76 23.87 -1.31
C ILE A 75 -8.89 24.82 -0.48
N LEU A 76 -8.29 25.81 -1.12
CA LEU A 76 -7.47 26.80 -0.41
C LEU A 76 -8.38 27.73 0.41
N GLY A 77 -7.92 28.15 1.58
CA GLY A 77 -8.55 29.25 2.34
C GLY A 77 -7.80 30.58 2.17
N ASP A 78 -6.54 30.54 1.77
CA ASP A 78 -5.63 31.67 1.60
C ASP A 78 -4.62 31.38 0.47
N ASN A 79 -3.88 32.41 0.06
CA ASN A 79 -2.78 32.26 -0.90
C ASN A 79 -1.66 31.39 -0.30
N VAL A 80 -1.25 30.36 -1.04
CA VAL A 80 -0.20 29.42 -0.62
C VAL A 80 1.00 29.50 -1.56
N LYS A 81 2.21 29.64 -1.01
CA LYS A 81 3.45 29.52 -1.77
C LYS A 81 3.87 28.05 -1.91
N LEU A 82 3.85 27.53 -3.13
CA LEU A 82 4.35 26.19 -3.45
C LEU A 82 5.67 26.30 -4.21
N ARG A 83 6.78 25.99 -3.54
CA ARG A 83 8.16 26.15 -4.06
C ARG A 83 8.39 27.58 -4.57
N MET A 84 8.42 27.78 -5.90
CA MET A 84 8.67 29.07 -6.54
C MET A 84 7.39 29.78 -7.02
N TYR A 85 6.21 29.20 -6.82
CA TYR A 85 4.94 29.71 -7.33
C TYR A 85 3.98 30.10 -6.21
N TRP A 86 3.15 31.12 -6.45
CA TRP A 86 2.01 31.46 -5.60
C TRP A 86 0.74 30.85 -6.20
N ILE A 87 0.03 30.07 -5.40
CA ILE A 87 -1.31 29.58 -5.71
C ILE A 87 -2.28 30.48 -4.98
N ASN A 88 -3.04 31.28 -5.73
CA ASN A 88 -3.96 32.24 -5.13
C ASN A 88 -5.27 31.59 -4.73
N PHE A 89 -5.84 32.03 -3.63
CA PHE A 89 -7.22 31.77 -3.27
C PHE A 89 -8.12 32.60 -4.19
N PHE A 90 -9.03 31.94 -4.89
CA PHE A 90 -10.03 32.58 -5.74
C PHE A 90 -11.42 32.26 -5.20
N PHE A 91 -11.92 33.15 -4.35
CA PHE A 91 -13.34 33.33 -4.10
C PHE A 91 -13.62 34.83 -4.13
N SER A 92 -14.58 35.25 -4.95
CA SER A 92 -15.22 36.56 -4.89
C SER A 92 -16.42 36.52 -3.95
#